data_AF-A0A835MED6-F1
#
_entry.id   AF-A0A835MED6-F1
#
_cell.length_a   1.000
_cell.length_b   1.000
_cell.length_c   1.000
_cell.angle_alpha   90.00
_cell.angle_beta   90.00
_cell.angle_gamma   90.00
#
_symmetry.space_group_name_H-M   'P 1'
#
loop_
_entity.id
_entity.type
_entity.pdbx_description
1 polymer ?
#
loop_
_entity_poly.entity_id
_entity_poly.type
_entity_poly.pdbx_seq_one_letter_code
_entity_poly.pdbx_strand_id
1 'polypeptide(L)'
;MKGTKLVLLKNAVRFVISNLGPADCLSIIAFSSTARRIFPLRRMSDVGRDCATLAIDSLVSSGGTNIAEGLNKGVQVLEQRRESNPVVSIILLSDGKDTYSTTFGIDHQSPHHQDSLNSRWISYFLQLLPHAICPSNGVVVGDNSLPPIPVHTFGIGADHDATCMHAISDVSGGTFSFIQDVNIIQDAFARCIGGFLSVVAQQLKLKIIPLSPGVRICSIPSGKHTSEISNNGKWGVVDVGDLYADEEKDFLVQVSVPVLSADEESPEVIEKFLRFDTLVVVRLLEGYLRRPFCGGLLFFPK
;
A
#
# COMPACT_ATOMS: atom_id res chain seq x y z
N MET A 1 15.59 21.16 -0.54
CA MET A 1 15.44 20.95 0.91
C MET A 1 16.36 21.86 1.73
N LYS A 2 15.99 23.13 2.02
CA LYS A 2 16.80 24.08 2.83
C LYS A 2 15.99 24.72 3.95
N GLY A 3 16.69 25.24 4.97
CA GLY A 3 16.09 26.01 6.06
C GLY A 3 15.02 25.23 6.82
N THR A 4 13.85 25.85 7.01
CA THR A 4 12.71 25.27 7.74
C THR A 4 12.28 23.92 7.17
N LYS A 5 12.33 23.72 5.85
CA LYS A 5 11.97 22.43 5.23
C LYS A 5 12.89 21.28 5.65
N LEU A 6 14.19 21.54 5.78
CA LEU A 6 15.14 20.53 6.27
C LEU A 6 14.89 20.23 7.76
N VAL A 7 14.54 21.24 8.55
CA VAL A 7 14.15 21.04 9.96
C VAL A 7 12.88 20.18 10.06
N LEU A 8 11.87 20.46 9.23
CA LEU A 8 10.65 19.66 9.12
C LEU A 8 10.97 18.20 8.79
N LEU A 9 11.80 17.96 7.78
CA LEU A 9 12.25 16.61 7.41
C LEU A 9 12.95 15.89 8.59
N LYS A 10 13.89 16.56 9.26
CA LYS A 10 14.59 15.96 10.41
C LYS A 10 13.62 15.60 11.53
N ASN A 11 12.66 16.47 11.83
CA ASN A 11 11.64 16.22 12.84
C ASN A 11 10.72 15.05 12.45
N ALA A 12 10.32 14.96 11.18
CA ALA A 12 9.53 13.84 10.66
C ALA A 12 10.25 12.51 10.83
N VAL A 13 11.53 12.43 10.45
CA VAL A 13 12.28 11.18 10.57
C VAL A 13 12.55 10.83 12.05
N ARG A 14 12.80 11.81 12.92
CA ARG A 14 12.91 11.54 14.37
C ARG A 14 11.61 11.00 14.97
N PHE A 15 10.46 11.49 14.51
CA PHE A 15 9.17 10.94 14.89
C PHE A 15 9.04 9.46 14.46
N VAL A 16 9.45 9.12 13.23
CA VAL A 16 9.51 7.71 12.78
C VAL A 16 10.39 6.88 13.70
N ILE A 17 11.65 7.30 13.92
CA ILE A 17 12.62 6.57 14.75
C ILE A 17 12.07 6.31 16.16
N SER A 18 11.36 7.28 16.73
CA SER A 18 10.81 7.20 18.09
C SER A 18 9.60 6.27 18.20
N ASN A 19 8.85 6.07 17.12
CA ASN A 19 7.66 5.22 17.10
C ASN A 19 7.93 3.79 16.62
N LEU A 20 9.08 3.52 16.01
CA LEU A 20 9.50 2.16 15.66
C LEU A 20 9.85 1.36 16.92
N GLY A 21 9.36 0.13 17.00
CA GLY A 21 9.68 -0.84 18.04
C GLY A 21 11.11 -1.41 17.91
N PRO A 22 11.63 -2.05 18.97
CA PRO A 22 13.02 -2.56 18.98
C PRO A 22 13.28 -3.71 17.99
N ALA A 23 12.23 -4.37 17.49
CA ALA A 23 12.31 -5.41 16.47
C ALA A 23 12.29 -4.83 15.04
N ASP A 24 11.83 -3.60 14.85
CA ASP A 24 11.72 -2.98 13.54
C ASP A 24 13.09 -2.58 13.00
N CYS A 25 13.23 -2.65 11.68
CA CYS A 25 14.47 -2.29 10.99
C CYS A 25 14.27 -1.00 10.18
N LEU A 26 15.23 -0.08 10.27
CA LEU A 26 15.26 1.15 9.48
C LEU A 26 16.57 1.24 8.70
N SER A 27 16.49 1.73 7.47
CA SER A 27 17.63 2.21 6.68
C SER A 27 17.30 3.62 6.21
N ILE A 28 18.31 4.50 6.13
CA ILE A 28 18.10 5.89 5.71
C ILE A 28 18.96 6.18 4.49
N ILE A 29 18.28 6.63 3.43
CA ILE A 29 18.89 7.02 2.17
C ILE A 29 18.71 8.52 2.01
N ALA A 30 19.82 9.23 1.86
CA ALA A 30 19.83 10.63 1.48
C ALA A 30 20.04 10.71 -0.03
N PHE A 31 19.19 11.44 -0.73
CA PHE A 31 19.33 11.65 -2.16
C PHE A 31 19.33 13.14 -2.51
N SER A 32 20.04 13.47 -3.56
CA SER A 32 20.04 14.78 -4.22
C SER A 32 20.22 14.57 -5.72
N SER A 33 21.34 15.03 -6.31
CA SER A 33 21.79 14.60 -7.63
C SER A 33 22.23 13.13 -7.65
N THR A 34 22.64 12.59 -6.50
CA THR A 34 23.01 11.18 -6.30
C THR A 34 22.35 10.64 -5.04
N ALA A 35 22.25 9.31 -4.90
CA ALA A 35 21.68 8.65 -3.72
C ALA A 35 22.74 7.90 -2.90
N ARG A 36 22.75 8.14 -1.59
CA ARG A 36 23.66 7.48 -0.63
C ARG A 36 22.91 6.94 0.57
N ARG A 37 23.30 5.75 1.03
CA ARG A 37 22.82 5.18 2.29
C ARG A 37 23.61 5.80 3.45
N ILE A 38 22.97 6.67 4.21
CA ILE A 38 23.59 7.36 5.36
C ILE A 38 23.41 6.59 6.68
N PHE A 39 22.45 5.66 6.73
CA PHE A 39 22.26 4.74 7.84
C PHE A 39 21.97 3.34 7.28
N PRO A 40 22.73 2.30 7.65
CA PRO A 40 22.50 0.94 7.17
C PRO A 40 21.22 0.34 7.76
N LEU A 41 20.63 -0.64 7.08
CA LEU A 41 19.46 -1.37 7.57
C LEU A 41 19.79 -2.05 8.91
N ARG A 42 19.20 -1.55 10.00
CA ARG A 42 19.48 -2.00 11.37
C ARG A 42 18.22 -1.95 12.22
N ARG A 43 18.13 -2.86 13.20
CA ARG A 43 17.08 -2.82 14.23
C ARG A 43 17.09 -1.52 15.03
N MET A 44 15.91 -1.02 15.38
CA MET A 44 15.71 0.17 16.21
C MET A 44 15.79 -0.16 17.72
N SER A 45 16.83 -0.89 18.11
CA SER A 45 17.27 -0.93 19.52
C SER A 45 17.70 0.46 19.98
N ASP A 46 17.94 0.66 21.27
CA ASP A 46 18.34 1.98 21.80
C ASP A 46 19.58 2.53 21.07
N VAL A 47 20.60 1.69 20.88
CA VAL A 47 21.80 2.03 20.08
C VAL A 47 21.45 2.30 18.61
N GLY A 48 20.52 1.54 18.04
CA GLY A 48 20.03 1.74 16.67
C GLY A 48 19.36 3.10 16.48
N ARG A 49 18.49 3.50 17.42
CA ARG A 49 17.79 4.78 17.45
C ARG A 49 18.75 5.96 17.61
N ASP A 50 19.73 5.84 18.51
CA ASP A 50 20.75 6.88 18.70
C ASP A 50 21.59 7.07 17.43
N CYS A 51 22.05 5.97 16.83
CA CYS A 51 22.82 6.02 15.59
C CYS A 51 22.00 6.58 14.40
N ALA A 52 20.72 6.23 14.31
CA ALA A 52 19.82 6.75 13.27
C ALA A 52 19.58 8.27 13.44
N THR A 53 19.39 8.70 14.69
CA THR A 53 19.24 10.12 15.05
C THR A 53 20.47 10.93 14.64
N LEU A 54 21.67 10.44 15.00
CA LEU A 54 22.94 11.06 14.60
C LEU A 54 23.11 11.15 13.07
N ALA A 55 22.71 10.11 12.33
CA ALA A 55 22.76 10.12 10.87
C ALA A 55 21.84 11.21 10.28
N ILE A 56 20.63 11.39 10.82
CA ILE A 56 19.71 12.45 10.41
C ILE A 56 20.20 13.84 10.79
N ASP A 57 20.80 13.99 11.98
CA ASP A 57 21.35 15.27 12.42
C ASP A 57 22.47 15.76 11.49
N SER A 58 23.25 14.84 10.93
CA SER A 58 24.31 15.10 9.96
C SER A 58 23.81 15.54 8.56
N LEU A 59 22.51 15.42 8.27
CA LEU A 59 21.97 15.78 6.96
C LEU A 59 22.14 17.28 6.69
N VAL A 60 22.64 17.56 5.49
CA VAL A 60 22.80 18.89 4.92
C VAL A 60 22.18 18.95 3.53
N SER A 61 21.72 20.14 3.16
CA SER A 61 21.15 20.39 1.84
C SER A 61 22.25 20.57 0.80
N SER A 62 22.23 19.76 -0.26
CA SER A 62 23.18 19.88 -1.38
C SER A 62 22.61 19.26 -2.65
N GLY A 63 23.00 19.75 -3.83
CA GLY A 63 22.64 19.14 -5.12
C GLY A 63 21.19 19.40 -5.57
N GLY A 64 20.77 18.65 -6.59
CA GLY A 64 19.40 18.66 -7.14
C GLY A 64 18.50 17.60 -6.51
N THR A 65 17.54 17.08 -7.28
CA THR A 65 16.55 16.08 -6.85
C THR A 65 16.46 14.96 -7.88
N ASN A 66 16.90 13.76 -7.50
CA ASN A 66 16.85 12.53 -8.30
C ASN A 66 16.10 11.46 -7.50
N ILE A 67 14.76 11.48 -7.62
CA ILE A 67 13.86 10.59 -6.88
C ILE A 67 14.07 9.14 -7.34
N ALA A 68 14.22 8.93 -8.65
CA ALA A 68 14.41 7.60 -9.21
C ALA A 68 15.65 6.91 -8.63
N GLU A 69 16.80 7.61 -8.53
CA GLU A 69 18.00 7.03 -7.94
C GLU A 69 17.84 6.75 -6.44
N GLY A 70 17.13 7.63 -5.71
CA GLY A 70 16.77 7.42 -4.31
C GLY A 70 15.95 6.14 -4.09
N LEU A 71 14.90 5.94 -4.91
CA LEU A 71 14.05 4.76 -4.87
C LEU A 71 14.79 3.49 -5.31
N ASN A 72 15.63 3.57 -6.35
CA ASN A 72 16.52 2.47 -6.75
C ASN A 72 17.43 2.03 -5.60
N LYS A 73 18.05 2.98 -4.89
CA LYS A 73 18.88 2.66 -3.72
C LYS A 73 18.07 2.05 -2.59
N GLY A 74 16.83 2.50 -2.39
CA GLY A 74 15.87 1.94 -1.44
C GLY A 74 15.60 0.46 -1.68
N VAL A 75 15.20 0.14 -2.91
CA VAL A 75 14.92 -1.23 -3.34
C VAL A 75 16.17 -2.11 -3.21
N GLN A 76 17.35 -1.63 -3.62
CA GLN A 76 18.60 -2.38 -3.45
C GLN A 76 18.88 -2.76 -1.98
N VAL A 77 18.61 -1.85 -1.03
CA VAL A 77 18.77 -2.17 0.40
C VAL A 77 17.81 -3.26 0.83
N LEU A 78 16.58 -3.22 0.35
CA LEU A 78 15.55 -4.20 0.68
C LEU A 78 15.85 -5.56 0.03
N GLU A 79 16.31 -5.61 -1.21
CA GLU A 79 16.67 -6.87 -1.89
C GLU A 79 17.88 -7.56 -1.25
N GLN A 80 18.81 -6.79 -0.67
CA GLN A 80 20.03 -7.31 -0.03
C GLN A 80 19.85 -7.67 1.46
N ARG A 81 18.62 -7.62 1.99
CA ARG A 81 18.37 -7.91 3.40
C ARG A 81 18.57 -9.40 3.72
N ARG A 82 19.17 -9.68 4.88
CA ARG A 82 19.41 -11.06 5.34
C ARG A 82 18.13 -11.76 5.80
N GLU A 83 17.21 -11.00 6.37
CA GLU A 83 15.92 -11.48 6.87
C GLU A 83 14.81 -10.86 6.02
N SER A 84 14.04 -11.69 5.32
CA SER A 84 12.91 -11.21 4.55
C SER A 84 11.73 -10.95 5.48
N ASN A 85 11.54 -9.70 5.89
CA ASN A 85 10.31 -9.30 6.56
C ASN A 85 9.15 -9.29 5.54
N PRO A 86 7.98 -9.82 5.92
CA PRO A 86 6.78 -9.81 5.07
C PRO A 86 6.24 -8.38 4.88
N VAL A 87 6.36 -7.54 5.91
CA VAL A 87 5.95 -6.13 5.87
C VAL A 87 7.16 -5.26 5.54
N VAL A 88 7.12 -4.63 4.38
CA VAL A 88 8.17 -3.73 3.90
C VAL A 88 7.55 -2.57 3.16
N SER A 89 8.06 -1.37 3.40
CA SER A 89 7.60 -0.15 2.72
C SER A 89 8.75 0.83 2.57
N ILE A 90 8.56 1.79 1.68
CA ILE A 90 9.47 2.93 1.50
C ILE A 90 8.70 4.20 1.86
N ILE A 91 9.32 5.06 2.68
CA ILE A 91 8.85 6.41 2.95
C ILE A 91 9.73 7.37 2.14
N LEU A 92 9.13 8.08 1.18
CA LEU A 92 9.80 9.07 0.34
C LEU A 92 9.43 10.50 0.80
N LEU A 93 10.42 11.29 1.22
CA LEU A 93 10.23 12.71 1.55
C LEU A 93 10.93 13.56 0.49
N SER A 94 10.22 14.53 -0.12
CA SER A 94 10.81 15.46 -1.10
C SER A 94 10.17 16.85 -1.00
N ASP A 95 10.94 17.92 -1.19
CA ASP A 95 10.45 19.30 -1.29
C ASP A 95 10.58 19.91 -2.68
N GLY A 96 10.95 19.11 -3.68
CA GLY A 96 11.24 19.59 -5.03
C GLY A 96 10.85 18.61 -6.11
N LYS A 97 10.93 19.09 -7.36
CA LYS A 97 10.65 18.30 -8.56
C LYS A 97 11.86 17.49 -8.99
N ASP A 98 11.64 16.30 -9.53
CA ASP A 98 12.73 15.50 -10.11
C ASP A 98 13.36 16.29 -11.26
N THR A 99 14.63 16.66 -11.12
CA THR A 99 15.33 17.55 -12.04
C THR A 99 16.21 16.77 -13.04
N TYR A 100 16.28 15.45 -12.92
CA TYR A 100 17.20 14.62 -13.73
C TYR A 100 16.51 13.86 -14.86
N SER A 101 15.17 13.74 -14.83
CA SER A 101 14.39 13.28 -15.97
C SER A 101 14.37 14.27 -17.16
N THR A 102 14.75 15.54 -16.95
CA THR A 102 14.85 16.58 -18.00
C THR A 102 15.88 16.29 -19.09
N THR A 103 16.73 15.28 -18.90
CA THR A 103 17.73 14.83 -19.90
C THR A 103 17.08 14.20 -21.15
N PHE A 104 15.77 13.88 -21.12
CA PHE A 104 15.02 13.35 -22.28
C PHE A 104 14.28 14.43 -23.10
N GLY A 105 14.60 15.72 -22.91
CA GLY A 105 14.23 16.78 -23.87
C GLY A 105 12.77 17.25 -23.82
N ILE A 106 12.07 17.11 -22.69
CA ILE A 106 10.74 17.72 -22.50
C ILE A 106 10.92 18.99 -21.66
N ASP A 107 11.05 20.13 -22.33
CA ASP A 107 11.06 21.47 -21.71
C ASP A 107 9.68 21.77 -21.10
N HIS A 108 9.60 21.84 -19.77
CA HIS A 108 8.42 22.34 -19.05
C HIS A 108 8.40 23.88 -18.98
N GLN A 109 8.56 24.56 -20.11
CA GLN A 109 8.37 26.01 -20.24
C GLN A 109 7.19 26.33 -21.17
N SER A 110 5.95 25.99 -20.79
CA SER A 110 4.78 26.74 -21.26
C SER A 110 3.53 26.48 -20.41
N PRO A 111 2.74 27.50 -19.99
CA PRO A 111 1.71 27.35 -18.96
C PRO A 111 0.26 27.12 -19.47
N HIS A 112 0.02 26.66 -20.71
CA HIS A 112 -1.36 26.73 -21.26
C HIS A 112 -1.98 25.47 -21.92
N HIS A 113 -1.36 24.29 -21.90
CA HIS A 113 -2.03 23.03 -22.28
C HIS A 113 -1.47 21.82 -21.49
N GLN A 114 -1.98 21.59 -20.28
CA GLN A 114 -1.28 20.81 -19.25
C GLN A 114 -1.60 19.29 -19.19
N ASP A 115 -2.77 18.82 -19.64
CA ASP A 115 -3.23 17.47 -19.25
C ASP A 115 -2.58 16.31 -20.04
N SER A 116 -2.33 16.49 -21.34
CA SER A 116 -1.82 15.40 -22.21
C SER A 116 -0.30 15.21 -22.13
N LEU A 117 0.45 16.29 -21.88
CA LEU A 117 1.91 16.26 -21.74
C LEU A 117 2.33 15.72 -20.38
N ASN A 118 1.59 16.06 -19.32
CA ASN A 118 1.81 15.52 -17.98
C ASN A 118 1.65 13.99 -17.97
N SER A 119 0.62 13.46 -18.65
CA SER A 119 0.35 12.02 -18.69
C SER A 119 1.49 11.21 -19.34
N ARG A 120 2.08 11.73 -20.43
CA ARG A 120 3.22 11.09 -21.10
C ARG A 120 4.48 11.12 -20.23
N TRP A 121 4.80 12.26 -19.63
CA TRP A 121 5.97 12.38 -18.76
C TRP A 121 5.87 11.45 -17.54
N ILE A 122 4.71 11.39 -16.87
CA ILE A 122 4.48 10.47 -15.75
C ILE A 122 4.73 9.02 -16.19
N SER A 123 4.23 8.63 -17.37
CA SER A 123 4.41 7.28 -17.89
C SER A 123 5.90 6.93 -18.08
N TYR A 124 6.70 7.86 -18.60
CA TYR A 124 8.16 7.67 -18.73
C TYR A 124 8.86 7.66 -17.37
N PHE A 125 8.50 8.57 -16.47
CA PHE A 125 9.09 8.63 -15.13
C PHE A 125 8.85 7.32 -14.37
N LEU A 126 7.64 6.76 -14.43
CA LEU A 126 7.31 5.48 -13.80
C LEU A 126 8.14 4.30 -14.36
N GLN A 127 8.56 4.35 -15.63
CA GLN A 127 9.47 3.35 -16.21
C GLN A 127 10.91 3.42 -15.66
N LEU A 128 11.31 4.54 -15.04
CA LEU A 128 12.61 4.68 -14.37
C LEU A 128 12.60 4.07 -12.96
N LEU A 129 11.42 3.76 -12.43
CA LEU A 129 11.29 3.18 -11.10
C LEU A 129 11.64 1.68 -11.13
N PRO A 130 12.20 1.14 -10.04
CA PRO A 130 12.41 -0.29 -9.89
C PRO A 130 11.13 -1.09 -10.12
N HIS A 131 11.26 -2.26 -10.75
CA HIS A 131 10.16 -3.22 -10.91
C HIS A 131 9.49 -3.61 -9.59
N ALA A 132 10.24 -3.63 -8.49
CA ALA A 132 9.72 -3.92 -7.16
C ALA A 132 8.74 -2.84 -6.65
N ILE A 133 8.73 -1.63 -7.22
CA ILE A 133 7.80 -0.53 -6.90
C ILE A 133 6.71 -0.42 -7.96
N CYS A 134 7.09 -0.50 -9.23
CA CYS A 134 6.19 -0.38 -10.37
C CYS A 134 6.40 -1.55 -11.32
N PRO A 135 5.63 -2.65 -11.19
CA PRO A 135 5.66 -3.72 -12.16
C PRO A 135 5.17 -3.17 -13.51
N SER A 136 6.01 -3.21 -14.55
CA SER A 136 5.64 -2.70 -15.87
C SER A 136 4.35 -3.37 -16.38
N ASN A 137 3.39 -2.56 -16.82
CA ASN A 137 2.16 -3.01 -17.49
C ASN A 137 2.49 -3.98 -18.64
N GLY A 138 2.20 -5.27 -18.45
CA GLY A 138 2.14 -6.24 -19.55
C GLY A 138 2.97 -7.51 -19.41
N VAL A 139 3.82 -7.66 -18.39
CA VAL A 139 4.38 -8.98 -18.08
C VAL A 139 3.47 -9.64 -17.06
N VAL A 140 2.62 -10.55 -17.52
CA VAL A 140 1.94 -11.53 -16.66
C VAL A 140 3.04 -12.45 -16.13
N VAL A 141 3.76 -12.00 -15.10
CA VAL A 141 4.68 -12.86 -14.36
C VAL A 141 3.79 -13.76 -13.51
N GLY A 142 3.70 -15.03 -13.89
CA GLY A 142 2.79 -16.01 -13.28
C GLY A 142 2.87 -16.02 -11.75
N ASP A 143 1.73 -16.35 -11.13
CA ASP A 143 1.29 -16.64 -9.73
C ASP A 143 2.25 -16.53 -8.49
N ASN A 144 3.52 -16.19 -8.65
CA ASN A 144 4.57 -16.12 -7.63
C ASN A 144 5.30 -14.75 -7.61
N SER A 145 4.78 -13.70 -8.26
CA SER A 145 5.38 -12.36 -8.13
C SER A 145 5.03 -11.77 -6.77
N LEU A 146 6.05 -11.30 -6.04
CA LEU A 146 5.85 -10.58 -4.78
C LEU A 146 5.04 -9.30 -5.05
N PRO A 147 4.13 -8.91 -4.15
CA PRO A 147 3.41 -7.65 -4.29
C PRO A 147 4.41 -6.47 -4.37
N PRO A 148 4.06 -5.39 -5.08
CA PRO A 148 4.89 -4.18 -5.12
C PRO A 148 5.18 -3.68 -3.72
N ILE A 149 6.39 -3.17 -3.49
CA ILE A 149 6.79 -2.49 -2.26
C ILE A 149 6.05 -1.14 -2.21
N PRO A 150 5.16 -0.93 -1.23
CA PRO A 150 4.43 0.33 -1.11
C PRO A 150 5.38 1.50 -0.88
N VAL A 151 5.17 2.58 -1.62
CA VAL A 151 5.91 3.84 -1.45
C VAL A 151 4.97 4.92 -0.95
N HIS A 152 5.14 5.30 0.32
CA HIS A 152 4.40 6.41 0.92
C HIS A 152 5.17 7.70 0.67
N THR A 153 4.56 8.65 -0.04
CA THR A 153 5.20 9.85 -0.53
C THR A 153 4.74 11.08 0.27
N PHE A 154 5.69 11.89 0.72
CA PHE A 154 5.47 13.07 1.55
C PHE A 154 6.10 14.31 0.91
N GLY A 155 5.26 15.15 0.31
CA GLY A 155 5.67 16.42 -0.28
C GLY A 155 5.86 17.48 0.80
N ILE A 156 7.03 18.13 0.89
CA ILE A 156 7.33 19.16 1.90
C ILE A 156 7.32 20.55 1.27
N GLY A 157 6.37 21.39 1.66
CA GLY A 157 6.20 22.75 1.13
C GLY A 157 5.72 22.77 -0.33
N ALA A 158 5.31 23.93 -0.84
CA ALA A 158 4.58 24.04 -2.11
C ALA A 158 5.37 23.68 -3.38
N ASP A 159 6.70 23.53 -3.29
CA ASP A 159 7.58 23.36 -4.45
C ASP A 159 7.78 21.90 -4.88
N HIS A 160 7.21 20.94 -4.14
CA HIS A 160 7.31 19.52 -4.48
C HIS A 160 6.49 19.18 -5.75
N ASP A 161 6.87 18.09 -6.42
CA ASP A 161 6.11 17.55 -7.54
C ASP A 161 4.96 16.65 -7.05
N ALA A 162 3.82 17.24 -6.71
CA ALA A 162 2.65 16.52 -6.23
C ALA A 162 2.19 15.43 -7.22
N THR A 163 2.25 15.72 -8.52
CA THR A 163 1.82 14.80 -9.58
C THR A 163 2.69 13.55 -9.64
N CYS A 164 4.01 13.73 -9.66
CA CYS A 164 4.98 12.64 -9.64
C CYS A 164 4.85 11.81 -8.35
N MET A 165 4.79 12.47 -7.20
CA MET A 165 4.70 11.81 -5.89
C MET A 165 3.39 11.04 -5.71
N HIS A 166 2.27 11.57 -6.21
CA HIS A 166 0.99 10.86 -6.23
C HIS A 166 1.05 9.64 -7.15
N ALA A 167 1.60 9.79 -8.36
CA ALA A 167 1.74 8.67 -9.30
C ALA A 167 2.58 7.52 -8.71
N ILE A 168 3.70 7.83 -8.05
CA ILE A 168 4.54 6.83 -7.35
C ILE A 168 3.72 6.09 -6.28
N SER A 169 2.98 6.81 -5.43
CA SER A 169 2.20 6.17 -4.38
C SER A 169 1.06 5.33 -4.94
N ASP A 170 0.42 5.80 -6.01
CA ASP A 170 -0.71 5.11 -6.64
C ASP A 170 -0.29 3.77 -7.25
N VAL A 171 0.79 3.76 -8.06
CA VAL A 171 1.25 2.52 -8.70
C VAL A 171 1.83 1.50 -7.72
N SER A 172 2.36 1.96 -6.59
CA SER A 172 2.96 1.09 -5.57
C SER A 172 1.95 0.64 -4.50
N GLY A 173 0.73 1.19 -4.51
CA GLY A 173 -0.26 0.96 -3.46
C GLY A 173 0.06 1.65 -2.12
N GLY A 174 0.95 2.65 -2.13
CA GLY A 174 1.25 3.51 -0.99
C GLY A 174 0.27 4.69 -0.86
N THR A 175 0.65 5.69 -0.05
CA THR A 175 -0.16 6.90 0.19
C THR A 175 0.63 8.17 -0.09
N PHE A 176 0.00 9.16 -0.72
CA PHE A 176 0.55 10.51 -0.84
C PHE A 176 0.04 11.42 0.28
N SER A 177 0.90 12.27 0.82
CA SER A 177 0.56 13.30 1.80
C SER A 177 1.35 14.57 1.58
N PHE A 178 0.68 15.72 1.70
CA PHE A 178 1.31 17.02 1.59
C PHE A 178 1.52 17.65 2.97
N ILE A 179 2.76 18.07 3.24
CA ILE A 179 3.22 18.62 4.51
C ILE A 179 3.60 20.08 4.32
N GLN A 180 2.82 20.98 4.89
CA GLN A 180 3.14 22.40 4.95
C GLN A 180 3.76 22.81 6.30
N ASP A 181 3.39 22.13 7.39
CA ASP A 181 3.72 22.51 8.75
C ASP A 181 4.06 21.32 9.66
N VAL A 182 4.75 21.59 10.78
CA VAL A 182 5.19 20.58 11.77
C VAL A 182 4.01 19.77 12.31
N ASN A 183 2.85 20.40 12.50
CA ASN A 183 1.68 19.75 13.10
C ASN A 183 1.09 18.69 12.16
N ILE A 184 1.17 18.90 10.84
CA ILE A 184 0.68 17.96 9.82
C ILE A 184 1.60 16.73 9.73
N ILE A 185 2.89 16.89 10.06
CA ILE A 185 3.87 15.80 10.04
C ILE A 185 3.41 14.66 10.93
N GLN A 186 3.03 14.96 12.18
CA GLN A 186 2.71 13.91 13.14
C GLN A 186 1.51 13.08 12.68
N ASP A 187 0.43 13.72 12.23
CA ASP A 187 -0.76 13.00 11.76
C ASP A 187 -0.50 12.19 10.49
N ALA A 188 0.23 12.77 9.53
CA ALA A 188 0.52 12.11 8.26
C ALA A 188 1.47 10.91 8.46
N PHE A 189 2.49 11.06 9.31
CA PHE A 189 3.40 9.97 9.64
C PHE A 189 2.79 8.95 10.60
N ALA A 190 1.93 9.35 11.53
CA ALA A 190 1.21 8.42 12.40
C ALA A 190 0.30 7.50 11.59
N ARG A 191 -0.39 8.01 10.55
CA ARG A 191 -1.16 7.16 9.62
C ARG A 191 -0.27 6.17 8.86
N CYS A 192 0.93 6.59 8.46
CA CYS A 192 1.87 5.75 7.73
C CYS A 192 2.50 4.67 8.63
N ILE A 193 2.99 5.04 9.81
CA ILE A 193 3.62 4.13 10.79
C ILE A 193 2.58 3.23 11.46
N GLY A 194 1.38 3.76 11.73
CA GLY A 194 0.26 3.01 12.27
C GLY A 194 -0.11 1.81 11.39
N GLY A 195 0.01 1.95 10.07
CA GLY A 195 -0.06 0.80 9.15
C GLY A 195 1.07 -0.21 9.39
N PHE A 196 2.33 0.22 9.48
CA PHE A 196 3.45 -0.73 9.60
C PHE A 196 3.48 -1.54 10.90
N LEU A 197 3.06 -0.92 12.01
CA LEU A 197 3.14 -1.52 13.35
C LEU A 197 1.96 -2.42 13.69
N SER A 198 0.99 -2.52 12.78
CA SER A 198 -0.32 -3.09 13.06
C SER A 198 -0.70 -4.22 12.11
N VAL A 199 0.21 -4.83 11.37
CA VAL A 199 -0.17 -5.98 10.53
C VAL A 199 -0.58 -7.15 11.44
N VAL A 200 -1.86 -7.49 11.41
CA VAL A 200 -2.48 -8.54 12.23
C VAL A 200 -2.62 -9.86 11.49
N ALA A 201 -2.68 -9.80 10.16
CA ALA A 201 -2.62 -10.97 9.29
C ALA A 201 -1.93 -10.66 7.97
N GLN A 202 -1.28 -11.67 7.40
CA GLN A 202 -0.52 -11.58 6.16
C GLN A 202 -0.98 -12.62 5.18
N GLN A 203 -0.85 -12.29 3.89
CA GLN A 203 -1.17 -13.21 2.77
C GLN A 203 -2.55 -13.85 2.90
N LEU A 204 -3.53 -13.07 3.37
CA LEU A 204 -4.85 -13.54 3.66
C LEU A 204 -5.61 -13.82 2.35
N LYS A 205 -6.18 -15.02 2.28
CA LYS A 205 -7.11 -15.41 1.22
C LYS A 205 -8.50 -15.56 1.79
N LEU A 206 -9.44 -14.75 1.32
CA LEU A 206 -10.85 -14.84 1.69
C LEU A 206 -11.53 -15.85 0.78
N LYS A 207 -11.87 -17.02 1.33
CA LYS A 207 -12.60 -18.07 0.60
C LYS A 207 -14.10 -17.94 0.86
N ILE A 208 -14.87 -17.84 -0.21
CA ILE A 208 -16.33 -17.68 -0.19
C ILE A 208 -16.96 -18.98 -0.72
N ILE A 209 -17.84 -19.59 0.06
CA ILE A 209 -18.53 -20.84 -0.29
C ILE A 209 -20.02 -20.66 0.03
N PRO A 210 -20.93 -20.70 -0.98
CA PRO A 210 -22.37 -20.72 -0.71
C PRO A 210 -22.76 -21.97 0.08
N LEU A 211 -23.53 -21.80 1.15
CA LEU A 211 -23.97 -22.91 2.02
C LEU A 211 -25.18 -23.66 1.46
N SER A 212 -26.06 -22.97 0.74
CA SER A 212 -27.31 -23.56 0.24
C SER A 212 -27.13 -24.23 -1.12
N PRO A 213 -27.64 -25.47 -1.31
CA PRO A 213 -27.69 -26.11 -2.61
C PRO A 213 -28.39 -25.23 -3.65
N GLY A 214 -27.70 -24.90 -4.74
CA GLY A 214 -28.23 -24.12 -5.86
C GLY A 214 -27.85 -22.64 -5.87
N VAL A 215 -27.33 -22.09 -4.77
CA VAL A 215 -26.72 -20.74 -4.78
C VAL A 215 -25.39 -20.79 -5.50
N ARG A 216 -25.14 -19.85 -6.42
CA ARG A 216 -23.89 -19.75 -7.19
C ARG A 216 -23.33 -18.34 -7.16
N ILE A 217 -22.02 -18.23 -7.03
CA ILE A 217 -21.29 -16.97 -7.17
C ILE A 217 -21.23 -16.62 -8.66
N CYS A 218 -21.73 -15.45 -9.01
CA CYS A 218 -21.75 -14.92 -10.38
C CYS A 218 -20.54 -14.02 -10.64
N SER A 219 -20.22 -13.13 -9.71
CA SER A 219 -19.10 -12.18 -9.83
C SER A 219 -18.59 -11.75 -8.45
N ILE A 220 -17.32 -11.33 -8.39
CA ILE A 220 -16.71 -10.75 -7.19
C ILE A 220 -15.99 -9.44 -7.60
N PRO A 221 -16.70 -8.30 -7.62
CA PRO A 221 -16.05 -7.01 -7.83
C PRO A 221 -15.20 -6.62 -6.60
N SER A 222 -13.93 -7.03 -6.64
CA SER A 222 -12.95 -6.95 -5.55
C SER A 222 -12.00 -5.74 -5.66
N GLY A 223 -12.28 -4.80 -6.57
CA GLY A 223 -11.48 -3.59 -6.77
C GLY A 223 -10.08 -3.92 -7.27
N LYS A 224 -9.06 -3.52 -6.51
CA LYS A 224 -7.63 -3.78 -6.82
C LYS A 224 -7.16 -5.19 -6.47
N HIS A 225 -7.99 -5.97 -5.78
CA HIS A 225 -7.64 -7.31 -5.33
C HIS A 225 -7.86 -8.33 -6.45
N THR A 226 -6.99 -9.34 -6.54
CA THR A 226 -7.23 -10.45 -7.45
C THR A 226 -8.30 -11.36 -6.87
N SER A 227 -9.18 -11.88 -7.72
CA SER A 227 -10.22 -12.82 -7.30
C SER A 227 -10.50 -13.87 -8.36
N GLU A 228 -10.82 -15.08 -7.92
CA GLU A 228 -11.15 -16.22 -8.77
C GLU A 228 -12.51 -16.79 -8.37
N ILE A 229 -13.29 -17.23 -9.35
CA ILE A 229 -14.49 -18.05 -9.15
C ILE A 229 -14.24 -19.39 -9.82
N SER A 230 -14.43 -20.48 -9.08
CA SER A 230 -14.13 -21.82 -9.58
C SER A 230 -15.33 -22.74 -9.45
N ASN A 231 -15.27 -23.88 -10.16
CA ASN A 231 -16.29 -24.93 -10.11
C ASN A 231 -17.73 -24.40 -10.38
N ASN A 232 -17.88 -23.60 -11.43
CA ASN A 232 -19.15 -23.00 -11.86
C ASN A 232 -19.88 -22.21 -10.76
N GLY A 233 -19.14 -21.41 -9.97
CA GLY A 233 -19.70 -20.55 -8.93
C GLY A 233 -19.93 -21.22 -7.60
N LYS A 234 -19.41 -22.44 -7.38
CA LYS A 234 -19.54 -23.15 -6.09
C LYS A 234 -18.60 -22.61 -5.00
N TRP A 235 -17.52 -21.94 -5.39
CA TRP A 235 -16.71 -21.17 -4.46
C TRP A 235 -15.93 -20.11 -5.22
N GLY A 236 -15.47 -19.09 -4.49
CA GLY A 236 -14.55 -18.10 -4.99
C GLY A 236 -13.52 -17.73 -3.93
N VAL A 237 -12.41 -17.16 -4.36
CA VAL A 237 -11.35 -16.66 -3.49
C VAL A 237 -11.03 -15.23 -3.87
N VAL A 238 -10.78 -14.39 -2.86
CA VAL A 238 -10.18 -13.07 -3.02
C VAL A 238 -8.82 -13.09 -2.33
N ASP A 239 -7.78 -12.65 -3.03
CA ASP A 239 -6.48 -12.38 -2.43
C ASP A 239 -6.50 -11.01 -1.76
N VAL A 240 -6.67 -11.03 -0.43
CA VAL A 240 -6.83 -9.83 0.38
C VAL A 240 -5.47 -9.16 0.66
N GLY A 241 -4.38 -9.93 0.55
CA GLY A 241 -3.05 -9.52 0.98
C GLY A 241 -2.96 -9.41 2.50
N ASP A 242 -2.40 -8.32 2.99
CA ASP A 242 -2.23 -8.09 4.42
C ASP A 242 -3.45 -7.36 5.01
N LEU A 243 -3.70 -7.58 6.30
CA LEU A 243 -4.71 -6.87 7.09
C LEU A 243 -4.03 -6.16 8.26
N TYR A 244 -4.35 -4.88 8.43
CA TYR A 244 -3.84 -4.03 9.50
C TYR A 244 -4.82 -3.99 10.69
N ALA A 245 -4.34 -3.65 11.88
CA ALA A 245 -5.19 -3.51 13.07
C ALA A 245 -6.18 -2.36 12.84
N ASP A 246 -7.39 -2.57 13.30
CA ASP A 246 -8.54 -1.68 13.07
C ASP A 246 -8.89 -1.45 11.58
N GLU A 247 -8.30 -2.21 10.63
CA GLU A 247 -8.68 -2.17 9.22
C GLU A 247 -9.89 -3.07 8.94
N GLU A 248 -10.87 -2.52 8.22
CA GLU A 248 -12.02 -3.27 7.69
C GLU A 248 -11.96 -3.32 6.17
N LYS A 249 -12.17 -4.50 5.60
CA LYS A 249 -12.31 -4.69 4.15
C LYS A 249 -13.67 -5.27 3.82
N ASP A 250 -14.38 -4.56 2.94
CA ASP A 250 -15.67 -4.97 2.42
C ASP A 250 -15.51 -5.44 0.97
N PHE A 251 -15.93 -6.67 0.71
CA PHE A 251 -15.95 -7.26 -0.62
C PHE A 251 -17.38 -7.49 -1.09
N LEU A 252 -17.66 -7.06 -2.31
CA LEU A 252 -18.94 -7.29 -2.95
C LEU A 252 -18.93 -8.65 -3.65
N VAL A 253 -19.97 -9.43 -3.43
CA VAL A 253 -20.17 -10.74 -4.07
C VAL A 253 -21.57 -10.77 -4.67
N GLN A 254 -21.66 -10.96 -5.98
CA GLN A 254 -22.94 -11.18 -6.64
C GLN A 254 -23.23 -12.68 -6.67
N VAL A 255 -24.40 -13.08 -6.19
CA VAL A 255 -24.85 -14.47 -6.21
C VAL A 255 -26.18 -14.62 -6.94
N SER A 256 -26.33 -15.77 -7.60
CA SER A 256 -27.61 -16.27 -8.09
C SER A 256 -28.21 -17.17 -7.03
N VAL A 257 -29.44 -16.88 -6.62
CA VAL A 257 -30.23 -17.69 -5.69
C VAL A 257 -31.33 -18.41 -6.48
N PRO A 258 -31.52 -19.73 -6.30
CA PRO A 258 -32.58 -20.46 -6.97
C PRO A 258 -33.95 -20.00 -6.45
N VAL A 259 -34.91 -19.84 -7.36
CA VAL A 259 -36.30 -19.53 -7.01
C VAL A 259 -36.95 -20.79 -6.43
N LEU A 260 -37.55 -20.69 -5.25
CA LEU A 260 -38.36 -21.78 -4.68
C LEU A 260 -39.62 -21.95 -5.56
N SER A 261 -39.86 -23.16 -6.06
CA SER A 261 -41.12 -23.50 -6.72
C SER A 261 -42.25 -23.50 -5.69
N ALA A 262 -43.33 -22.77 -5.97
CA ALA A 262 -44.44 -22.50 -5.06
C ALA A 262 -45.39 -23.69 -4.81
N ASP A 263 -44.88 -24.92 -4.80
CA ASP A 263 -45.70 -26.15 -4.77
C ASP A 263 -45.59 -26.95 -3.45
N GLU A 264 -45.13 -26.35 -2.35
CA GLU A 264 -45.39 -26.89 -1.01
C GLU A 264 -46.33 -25.93 -0.26
N GLU A 265 -47.63 -26.27 -0.29
CA GLU A 265 -48.67 -25.60 0.51
C GLU A 265 -48.33 -25.69 2.00
N SER A 266 -47.77 -24.61 2.54
CA SER A 266 -47.83 -24.28 3.96
C SER A 266 -48.19 -22.79 4.10
N PRO A 267 -49.27 -22.43 4.81
CA PRO A 267 -49.89 -21.12 4.69
C PRO A 267 -49.23 -20.01 5.54
N GLU A 268 -47.95 -20.09 5.89
CA GLU A 268 -47.32 -19.06 6.75
C GLU A 268 -46.14 -18.28 6.17
N VAL A 269 -45.68 -18.51 4.94
CA VAL A 269 -44.64 -17.63 4.34
C VAL A 269 -44.91 -17.41 2.84
N ILE A 270 -45.85 -16.54 2.53
CA ILE A 270 -45.90 -15.92 1.19
C ILE A 270 -45.03 -14.67 1.23
N GLU A 271 -43.73 -14.85 0.99
CA GLU A 271 -42.91 -13.79 0.44
C GLU A 271 -42.34 -14.27 -0.90
N LYS A 272 -42.94 -13.77 -1.98
CA LYS A 272 -42.61 -14.12 -3.37
C LYS A 272 -41.14 -13.79 -3.67
N PHE A 273 -40.32 -14.81 -3.95
CA PHE A 273 -38.98 -14.60 -4.48
C PHE A 273 -39.04 -14.18 -5.97
N LEU A 274 -38.99 -12.87 -6.19
CA LEU A 274 -38.53 -12.28 -7.45
C LEU A 274 -37.04 -12.64 -7.66
N ARG A 275 -36.60 -12.79 -8.92
CA ARG A 275 -35.17 -12.86 -9.27
C ARG A 275 -34.47 -11.62 -8.70
N PHE A 276 -33.66 -11.80 -7.67
CA PHE A 276 -32.71 -10.79 -7.24
C PHE A 276 -31.30 -11.31 -7.54
N ASP A 277 -30.58 -10.61 -8.43
CA ASP A 277 -29.13 -10.60 -8.40
C ASP A 277 -28.73 -10.07 -7.02
N THR A 278 -28.47 -10.97 -6.09
CA THR A 278 -28.29 -10.58 -4.68
C THR A 278 -26.84 -10.16 -4.51
N LEU A 279 -26.64 -8.93 -4.03
CA LEU A 279 -25.33 -8.41 -3.66
C LEU A 279 -25.10 -8.70 -2.18
N VAL A 280 -24.07 -9.48 -1.87
CA VAL A 280 -23.66 -9.77 -0.50
C VAL A 280 -22.39 -8.99 -0.22
N VAL A 281 -22.39 -8.22 0.86
CA VAL A 281 -21.18 -7.60 1.41
C VAL A 281 -20.53 -8.61 2.35
N VAL A 282 -19.35 -9.08 2.00
CA VAL A 282 -18.51 -9.89 2.88
C VAL A 282 -17.53 -8.95 3.58
N ARG A 283 -17.74 -8.76 4.88
CA ARG A 283 -16.87 -7.95 5.72
C ARG A 283 -15.84 -8.83 6.43
N LEU A 284 -14.58 -8.43 6.36
CA LEU A 284 -13.51 -9.03 7.13
C LEU A 284 -13.08 -8.05 8.24
N LEU A 285 -13.17 -8.51 9.49
CA LEU A 285 -12.69 -7.79 10.67
C LEU A 285 -11.55 -8.57 11.33
N GLU A 286 -10.57 -7.85 11.88
CA GLU A 286 -9.49 -8.44 12.69
C GLU A 286 -10.01 -9.41 13.77
N GLY A 287 -11.11 -9.05 14.45
CA GLY A 287 -11.67 -9.85 15.55
C GLY A 287 -12.01 -11.30 15.17
N TYR A 288 -12.19 -11.61 13.88
CA TYR A 288 -12.45 -12.95 13.37
C TYR A 288 -11.18 -13.80 13.14
N LEU A 289 -9.97 -13.24 13.25
CA LEU A 289 -8.71 -13.91 12.93
C LEU A 289 -8.02 -14.58 14.14
N ARG A 290 -8.77 -14.96 15.18
CA ARG A 290 -8.18 -15.60 16.38
C ARG A 290 -7.44 -16.91 16.01
N ARG A 291 -6.17 -16.96 16.46
CA ARG A 291 -5.10 -17.97 16.25
C ARG A 291 -5.52 -19.46 16.20
N PRO A 292 -4.72 -20.32 15.54
CA PRO A 292 -4.95 -21.76 15.52
C PRO A 292 -4.69 -22.36 16.91
N PHE A 293 -5.74 -22.82 17.58
CA PHE A 293 -5.64 -23.78 18.67
C PHE A 293 -6.37 -25.06 18.26
N CYS A 294 -5.68 -26.18 18.42
CA CYS A 294 -6.12 -27.52 18.13
C CYS A 294 -7.44 -27.87 18.85
N GLY A 295 -8.35 -28.51 18.13
CA GLY A 295 -9.44 -29.33 18.69
C GLY A 295 -10.54 -28.56 19.44
N GLY A 296 -11.70 -28.41 18.80
CA GLY A 296 -12.90 -27.93 19.49
C GLY A 296 -14.05 -27.60 18.55
N LEU A 297 -15.08 -28.44 18.58
CA LEU A 297 -16.44 -28.12 18.13
C LEU A 297 -16.96 -26.88 18.89
N LEU A 298 -17.74 -25.98 18.28
CA LEU A 298 -19.10 -25.60 18.72
C LEU A 298 -19.64 -24.26 18.14
N PHE A 299 -20.82 -24.37 17.52
CA PHE A 299 -22.09 -23.59 17.55
C PHE A 299 -22.15 -22.05 17.55
N PHE A 300 -23.10 -21.56 16.74
CA PHE A 300 -23.65 -20.21 16.69
C PHE A 300 -24.74 -19.99 17.76
N PRO A 301 -24.86 -18.81 18.39
CA PRO A 301 -26.08 -18.38 19.04
C PRO A 301 -27.03 -17.69 18.05
N LYS A 302 -28.34 -17.79 18.38
CA LYS A 302 -29.53 -17.37 17.63
C LYS A 302 -29.53 -15.93 17.13
#